data_AF-A0A848B2H6-F1
#
_entry.id   AF-A0A848B2H6-F1
#
_cell.length_a   1.000
_cell.length_b   1.000
_cell.length_c   1.000
_cell.angle_alpha   90.00
_cell.angle_beta   90.00
_cell.angle_gamma   90.00
#
_symmetry.space_group_name_H-M   'P 1'
#
loop_
_entity.id
_entity.type
_entity.pdbx_description
1 polymer ?
#
loop_
_entity_poly.entity_id
_entity_poly.type
_entity_poly.pdbx_seq_one_letter_code
_entity_poly.pdbx_strand_id
1 'polypeptide(L)'
;MLNSKAASAHGHAVADVTGLQSLLDGKAAVGHTHAAADVAGLATTLAGKVSSVNGLTPDDSGALVLPQATSGAAGLMAAADKLKLDTFTNYTEKSGTENSGYIRFPGGLIMQFGSKEVLTPEAFVSGSIVFPRSFVDKPLSVTASVEIDNLTNAPFAISLYAPNTISVVFSGPIVGLPDTLEKIVLHWMAIGIENKPPTNPSSGV
;
A
#
# COMPACT_ATOMS: atom_id res chain seq x y z
N MET A 1 33.79 83.37 46.07
CA MET A 1 34.11 81.94 45.89
C MET A 1 32.94 81.09 46.37
N LEU A 2 31.93 80.87 45.52
CA LEU A 2 30.74 80.06 45.85
C LEU A 2 30.42 78.99 44.79
N ASN A 3 31.25 78.88 43.74
CA ASN A 3 31.06 77.97 42.61
C ASN A 3 31.59 76.55 42.85
N SER A 4 31.97 76.18 44.07
CA SER A 4 32.61 74.88 44.35
C SER A 4 32.08 74.16 45.60
N LYS A 5 30.96 74.60 46.20
CA LYS A 5 30.45 73.93 47.42
C LYS A 5 29.44 72.80 47.16
N ALA A 6 29.00 72.60 45.92
CA ALA A 6 27.91 71.66 45.60
C ALA A 6 28.25 70.62 44.50
N ALA A 7 29.46 70.61 43.94
CA ALA A 7 29.75 69.86 42.72
C ALA A 7 30.84 68.79 42.85
N SER A 8 31.08 68.20 44.03
CA SER A 8 32.00 67.05 44.10
C SER A 8 31.32 65.68 44.09
N ALA A 9 30.04 65.61 44.47
CA ALA A 9 29.12 64.49 44.22
C ALA A 9 27.81 64.80 44.96
N HIS A 10 26.77 65.24 44.26
CA HIS A 10 25.42 65.12 44.79
C HIS A 10 24.79 63.91 44.10
N GLY A 11 24.29 62.98 44.90
CA GLY A 11 23.62 61.78 44.42
C GLY A 11 22.54 61.42 45.43
N HIS A 12 21.47 60.82 44.94
CA HIS A 12 20.40 60.32 45.78
C HIS A 12 20.35 58.80 45.70
N ALA A 13 20.43 58.13 46.85
CA ALA A 13 20.14 56.70 46.95
C ALA A 13 18.63 56.48 46.84
N VAL A 14 18.21 55.27 46.42
CA VAL A 14 16.76 54.91 46.40
C VAL A 14 16.11 55.07 47.78
N ALA A 15 16.88 54.82 48.84
CA ALA A 15 16.45 55.01 50.23
C ALA A 15 16.15 56.49 50.60
N ASP A 16 16.67 57.45 49.84
CA ASP A 16 16.43 58.89 50.08
C ASP A 16 15.00 59.30 49.72
N VAL A 17 14.27 58.47 48.97
CA VAL A 17 12.86 58.68 48.63
C VAL A 17 12.01 57.66 49.39
N THR A 18 11.39 58.13 50.48
CA THR A 18 10.51 57.30 51.31
C THR A 18 9.43 56.63 50.46
N GLY A 19 9.33 55.30 50.55
CA GLY A 19 8.33 54.51 49.83
C GLY A 19 8.71 54.13 48.38
N LEU A 20 9.77 54.69 47.80
CA LEU A 20 10.20 54.37 46.44
C LEU A 20 10.58 52.90 46.29
N GLN A 21 11.31 52.34 47.27
CA GLN A 21 11.69 50.92 47.25
C GLN A 21 10.45 50.02 47.20
N SER A 22 9.46 50.24 48.06
CA SER A 22 8.22 49.44 48.06
C SER A 22 7.40 49.59 46.77
N LEU A 23 7.35 50.79 46.20
CA LEU A 23 6.72 51.05 44.89
C LEU A 23 7.43 50.31 43.76
N LEU A 24 8.77 50.32 43.76
CA LEU A 24 9.59 49.60 42.78
C LEU A 24 9.45 48.07 42.95
N ASP A 25 9.45 47.58 44.19
CA ASP A 25 9.24 46.16 44.51
C ASP A 25 7.83 45.69 44.09
N GLY A 26 6.85 46.60 44.09
CA GLY A 26 5.49 46.36 43.59
C GLY A 26 5.32 46.47 42.07
N LYS A 27 6.35 46.89 41.32
CA LYS A 27 6.27 47.01 39.86
C LYS A 27 6.67 45.70 39.18
N ALA A 28 5.68 45.10 38.50
CA ALA A 28 5.74 44.10 37.42
C ALA A 28 6.46 42.74 37.66
N ALA A 29 7.45 42.63 38.55
CA ALA A 29 8.22 41.40 38.69
C ALA A 29 7.48 40.27 39.43
N VAL A 30 6.41 40.57 40.17
CA VAL A 30 5.77 39.59 41.08
C VAL A 30 4.62 38.79 40.42
N GLY A 31 4.27 39.01 39.15
CA GLY A 31 3.21 38.20 38.53
C GLY A 31 2.63 38.67 37.20
N HIS A 32 3.43 39.22 36.29
CA HIS A 32 2.92 39.44 34.93
C HIS A 32 2.90 38.10 34.17
N THR A 33 1.75 37.76 33.61
CA THR A 33 1.53 36.57 32.77
C THR A 33 0.87 36.99 31.48
N HIS A 34 1.14 36.26 30.39
CA HIS A 34 0.43 36.44 29.13
C HIS A 34 -0.50 35.27 28.86
N ALA A 35 -1.76 35.54 28.55
CA ALA A 35 -2.68 34.56 27.99
C ALA A 35 -2.50 34.50 26.46
N ALA A 36 -2.87 33.38 25.83
CA ALA A 36 -2.85 33.28 24.37
C ALA A 36 -3.73 34.35 23.68
N ALA A 37 -4.77 34.84 24.37
CA ALA A 37 -5.65 35.91 23.91
C ALA A 37 -4.95 37.28 23.83
N ASP A 38 -3.81 37.47 24.52
CA ASP A 38 -3.05 38.71 24.47
C ASP A 38 -2.31 38.89 23.13
N VAL A 39 -2.15 37.80 22.37
CA VAL A 39 -1.52 37.80 21.04
C VAL A 39 -2.61 37.72 19.97
N ALA A 40 -2.89 38.85 19.33
CA ALA A 40 -3.90 38.94 18.27
C ALA A 40 -3.63 37.90 17.17
N GLY A 41 -4.66 37.09 16.87
CA GLY A 41 -4.61 36.07 15.81
C GLY A 41 -3.96 34.74 16.19
N LEU A 42 -3.32 34.60 17.36
CA LEU A 42 -2.64 33.35 17.76
C LEU A 42 -3.58 32.14 17.79
N ALA A 43 -4.77 32.30 18.39
CA ALA A 43 -5.78 31.23 18.45
C ALA A 43 -6.22 30.79 17.04
N THR A 44 -6.44 31.74 16.13
CA THR A 44 -6.83 31.47 14.74
C THR A 44 -5.71 30.76 13.98
N THR A 45 -4.46 31.21 14.13
CA THR A 45 -3.30 30.56 13.51
C THR A 45 -3.12 29.13 14.01
N LEU A 46 -3.33 28.88 15.31
CA LEU A 46 -3.20 27.54 15.88
C LEU A 46 -4.34 26.61 15.43
N ALA A 47 -5.57 27.12 15.35
CA ALA A 47 -6.72 26.38 14.83
C ALA A 47 -6.58 25.99 13.36
N GLY A 48 -5.78 26.73 12.58
CA GLY A 48 -5.45 26.41 11.19
C GLY A 48 -4.42 25.29 11.03
N LYS A 49 -3.76 24.84 12.11
CA LYS A 49 -2.82 23.71 12.04
C LYS A 49 -3.58 22.38 12.06
N VAL A 50 -3.04 21.40 11.34
CA VAL A 50 -3.54 20.03 11.36
C VAL A 50 -3.36 19.44 12.77
N SER A 51 -4.45 19.08 13.43
CA SER A 51 -4.41 18.49 14.78
C SER A 51 -4.24 16.97 14.77
N SER A 52 -4.71 16.30 13.71
CA SER A 52 -4.43 14.88 13.49
C SER A 52 -4.66 14.46 12.04
N VAL A 53 -4.03 13.36 11.62
CA VAL A 53 -4.36 12.64 10.37
C VAL A 53 -4.49 11.16 10.69
N ASN A 54 -5.66 10.59 10.41
CA ASN A 54 -5.93 9.16 10.60
C ASN A 54 -5.58 8.66 12.02
N GLY A 55 -5.89 9.47 13.06
CA GLY A 55 -5.61 9.15 14.47
C GLY A 55 -4.19 9.45 14.94
N LEU A 56 -3.30 9.91 14.05
CA LEU A 56 -1.94 10.34 14.40
C LEU A 56 -1.94 11.83 14.72
N THR A 57 -1.41 12.21 15.88
CA THR A 57 -1.22 13.60 16.29
C THR A 57 0.20 14.06 15.97
N PRO A 58 0.43 15.36 15.69
CA PRO A 58 1.77 15.92 15.60
C PRO A 58 2.59 15.70 16.88
N ASP A 59 3.90 15.61 16.75
CA ASP A 59 4.85 15.55 17.86
C ASP A 59 5.04 16.91 18.55
N ASP A 60 5.93 16.97 19.55
CA ASP A 60 6.23 18.19 20.32
C ASP A 60 6.81 19.33 19.46
N SER A 61 7.35 19.02 18.27
CA SER A 61 7.82 20.02 17.30
C SER A 61 6.70 20.51 16.36
N GLY A 62 5.52 19.90 16.44
CA GLY A 62 4.40 20.11 15.53
C GLY A 62 4.56 19.39 14.20
N ALA A 63 5.56 18.51 14.06
CA ALA A 63 5.74 17.68 12.89
C ALA A 63 4.80 16.47 12.97
N LEU A 64 4.19 16.12 11.83
CA LEU A 64 3.39 14.92 11.71
C LEU A 64 4.16 13.90 10.88
N VAL A 65 4.71 12.87 11.52
CA VAL A 65 5.38 11.77 10.83
C VAL A 65 4.34 10.78 10.35
N LEU A 66 4.16 10.71 9.03
CA LEU A 66 3.27 9.75 8.40
C LEU A 66 3.98 8.39 8.30
N PRO A 67 3.44 7.31 8.89
CA PRO A 67 3.99 5.98 8.75
C PRO A 67 4.04 5.56 7.29
N GLN A 68 5.08 4.83 6.91
CA GLN A 68 5.11 4.17 5.61
C GLN A 68 3.91 3.22 5.48
N ALA A 69 3.33 3.15 4.28
CA ALA A 69 2.28 2.18 4.01
C ALA A 69 2.82 0.76 4.24
N THR A 70 2.17 -0.01 5.11
CA THR A 70 2.49 -1.42 5.33
C THR A 70 1.29 -2.30 4.98
N SER A 71 1.45 -3.62 5.01
CA SER A 71 0.35 -4.58 4.88
C SER A 71 -0.64 -4.60 6.06
N GLY A 72 -0.45 -3.73 7.07
CA GLY A 72 -1.36 -3.51 8.19
C GLY A 72 -1.98 -2.10 8.19
N ALA A 73 -2.52 -1.66 9.32
CA ALA A 73 -3.23 -0.38 9.47
C ALA A 73 -2.33 0.89 9.49
N ALA A 74 -1.22 0.93 8.74
CA ALA A 74 -0.30 2.08 8.73
C ALA A 74 -0.25 2.77 7.35
N GLY A 75 -0.38 4.10 7.31
CA GLY A 75 -0.41 4.93 6.09
C GLY A 75 -1.60 5.90 6.07
N LEU A 76 -1.69 6.77 5.05
CA LEU A 76 -2.67 7.87 4.97
C LEU A 76 -4.13 7.42 4.78
N MET A 77 -4.32 6.20 4.27
CA MET A 77 -5.65 5.62 4.03
C MET A 77 -6.27 5.12 5.34
N ALA A 78 -7.55 5.42 5.56
CA ALA A 78 -8.34 4.83 6.64
C ALA A 78 -8.34 3.29 6.54
N ALA A 79 -8.52 2.58 7.65
CA ALA A 79 -8.54 1.11 7.66
C ALA A 79 -9.58 0.54 6.67
N ALA A 80 -10.73 1.21 6.54
CA ALA A 80 -11.78 0.83 5.58
C ALA A 80 -11.34 0.98 4.12
N ASP A 81 -10.58 2.04 3.80
CA ASP A 81 -10.10 2.25 2.43
C ASP A 81 -8.91 1.36 2.10
N LYS A 82 -8.05 1.05 3.08
CA LYS A 82 -7.02 0.01 2.93
C LYS A 82 -7.63 -1.35 2.64
N LEU A 83 -8.68 -1.75 3.36
CA LEU A 83 -9.36 -3.02 3.10
C LEU A 83 -9.82 -3.13 1.63
N LYS A 84 -10.37 -2.06 1.05
CA LYS A 84 -10.77 -2.04 -0.37
C LYS A 84 -9.56 -2.22 -1.29
N LEU A 85 -8.43 -1.59 -0.99
CA LEU A 85 -7.21 -1.75 -1.78
C LEU A 85 -6.60 -3.14 -1.61
N ASP A 86 -6.56 -3.66 -0.39
CA ASP A 86 -6.03 -4.97 -0.06
C ASP A 86 -6.87 -6.10 -0.66
N THR A 87 -8.17 -5.86 -0.95
CA THR A 87 -8.94 -6.84 -1.72
C THR A 87 -8.42 -7.07 -3.15
N PHE A 88 -7.57 -6.18 -3.69
CA PHE A 88 -6.78 -6.40 -4.91
C PHE A 88 -5.45 -7.12 -4.62
N THR A 89 -5.45 -8.12 -3.75
CA THR A 89 -4.25 -8.91 -3.47
C THR A 89 -3.94 -9.84 -4.65
N ASN A 90 -2.68 -9.82 -5.10
CA ASN A 90 -2.13 -10.82 -6.00
C ASN A 90 -1.78 -12.08 -5.18
N TYR A 91 -2.50 -13.16 -5.44
CA TYR A 91 -2.20 -14.47 -4.85
C TYR A 91 -1.30 -15.25 -5.79
N THR A 92 -0.10 -15.61 -5.33
CA THR A 92 0.81 -16.52 -6.07
C THR A 92 0.61 -17.94 -5.57
N GLU A 93 0.40 -18.87 -6.49
CA GLU A 93 0.32 -20.31 -6.24
C GLU A 93 1.37 -21.04 -7.07
N LYS A 94 2.33 -21.69 -6.39
CA LYS A 94 3.36 -22.50 -7.04
C LYS A 94 3.20 -23.97 -6.65
N SER A 95 3.13 -24.85 -7.64
CA SER A 95 3.05 -26.30 -7.45
C SER A 95 3.84 -27.01 -8.54
N GLY A 96 4.95 -27.66 -8.19
CA GLY A 96 5.82 -28.33 -9.17
C GLY A 96 6.28 -27.40 -10.29
N THR A 97 5.90 -27.71 -11.53
CA THR A 97 6.20 -26.93 -12.75
C THR A 97 5.17 -25.84 -13.06
N GLU A 98 4.11 -25.72 -12.25
CA GLU A 98 3.11 -24.67 -12.38
C GLU A 98 3.47 -23.46 -11.50
N ASN A 99 3.53 -22.30 -12.13
CA ASN A 99 3.60 -21.01 -11.46
C ASN A 99 2.38 -20.20 -11.85
N SER A 100 1.39 -20.19 -10.98
CA SER A 100 0.10 -19.56 -11.22
C SER A 100 -0.15 -18.44 -10.22
N GLY A 101 -1.14 -17.63 -10.50
CA GLY A 101 -1.63 -16.64 -9.58
C GLY A 101 -2.98 -16.09 -10.00
N TYR A 102 -3.57 -15.28 -9.13
CA TYR A 102 -4.82 -14.63 -9.43
C TYR A 102 -5.01 -13.34 -8.65
N ILE A 103 -5.83 -12.47 -9.22
CA ILE A 103 -6.33 -11.24 -8.60
C ILE A 103 -7.84 -11.35 -8.53
N ARG A 104 -8.39 -11.15 -7.32
CA ARG A 104 -9.83 -11.06 -7.10
C ARG A 104 -10.28 -9.61 -7.17
N PHE A 105 -11.45 -9.40 -7.75
CA PHE A 105 -12.12 -8.13 -7.82
C PHE A 105 -13.42 -8.20 -7.00
N PRO A 106 -13.90 -7.06 -6.47
CA PRO A 106 -15.23 -7.00 -5.85
C PRO A 106 -16.32 -7.52 -6.80
N GLY A 107 -17.34 -8.19 -6.26
CA GLY A 107 -18.44 -8.76 -7.05
C GLY A 107 -18.16 -10.14 -7.66
N GLY A 108 -17.02 -10.79 -7.33
CA GLY A 108 -16.73 -12.17 -7.70
C GLY A 108 -15.98 -12.35 -9.02
N LEU A 109 -15.66 -11.27 -9.73
CA LEU A 109 -14.77 -11.31 -10.88
C LEU A 109 -13.35 -11.69 -10.43
N ILE A 110 -12.71 -12.57 -11.18
CA ILE A 110 -11.33 -13.00 -10.95
C ILE A 110 -10.55 -12.98 -12.26
N MET A 111 -9.31 -12.51 -12.20
CA MET A 111 -8.31 -12.69 -13.25
C MET A 111 -7.27 -13.67 -12.73
N GLN A 112 -7.12 -14.79 -13.42
CA GLN A 112 -6.14 -15.83 -13.12
C GLN A 112 -5.09 -15.81 -14.22
N PHE A 113 -3.84 -16.11 -13.88
CA PHE A 113 -2.74 -16.17 -14.83
C PHE A 113 -1.72 -17.19 -14.37
N GLY A 114 -0.86 -17.63 -15.27
CA GLY A 114 0.24 -18.50 -14.89
C GLY A 114 1.03 -19.01 -16.06
N SER A 115 2.00 -19.85 -15.73
CA SER A 115 2.72 -20.67 -16.67
C SER A 115 2.85 -22.10 -16.15
N LYS A 116 2.89 -23.05 -17.09
CA LYS A 116 3.17 -24.46 -16.79
C LYS A 116 4.10 -25.00 -17.86
N GLU A 117 5.12 -25.73 -17.43
CA GLU A 117 5.91 -26.57 -18.32
C GLU A 117 5.11 -27.84 -18.65
N VAL A 118 4.89 -28.09 -19.94
CA VAL A 118 3.93 -29.09 -20.43
C VAL A 118 4.63 -30.27 -21.15
N LEU A 119 5.93 -30.17 -21.43
CA LEU A 119 6.74 -31.29 -21.92
C LEU A 119 8.03 -31.47 -21.11
N THR A 120 8.41 -32.73 -20.97
CA THR A 120 9.80 -33.20 -20.92
C THR A 120 10.08 -34.01 -22.20
N PRO A 121 11.33 -34.19 -22.67
CA PRO A 121 11.69 -34.55 -24.07
C PRO A 121 11.13 -35.84 -24.70
N GLU A 122 10.26 -36.58 -24.00
CA GLU A 122 9.77 -37.89 -24.38
C GLU A 122 8.30 -37.82 -24.79
N ALA A 123 8.06 -37.66 -26.10
CA ALA A 123 6.83 -37.93 -26.84
C ALA A 123 5.50 -37.45 -26.21
N PHE A 124 5.02 -36.28 -26.63
CA PHE A 124 3.76 -35.74 -26.16
C PHE A 124 2.85 -35.23 -27.28
N VAL A 125 1.55 -35.49 -27.14
CA VAL A 125 0.50 -35.20 -28.15
C VAL A 125 -0.40 -34.03 -27.72
N SER A 126 -0.65 -33.84 -26.42
CA SER A 126 -1.56 -32.79 -25.93
C SER A 126 -1.40 -32.53 -24.44
N GLY A 127 -1.43 -31.27 -24.02
CA GLY A 127 -1.29 -30.91 -22.61
C GLY A 127 -2.33 -29.92 -22.14
N SER A 128 -2.64 -30.01 -20.85
CA SER A 128 -3.77 -29.33 -20.23
C SER A 128 -3.33 -28.58 -18.97
N ILE A 129 -3.88 -27.39 -18.79
CA ILE A 129 -3.81 -26.60 -17.57
C ILE A 129 -5.21 -26.48 -16.99
N VAL A 130 -5.31 -26.71 -15.69
CA VAL A 130 -6.52 -26.45 -14.91
C VAL A 130 -6.34 -25.10 -14.20
N PHE A 131 -7.33 -24.22 -14.27
CA PHE A 131 -7.24 -22.95 -13.56
C PHE A 131 -7.25 -23.17 -12.03
N PRO A 132 -6.44 -22.43 -11.26
CA PRO A 132 -6.37 -22.53 -9.80
C PRO A 132 -7.73 -22.40 -9.10
N ARG A 133 -8.61 -21.57 -9.65
CA ARG A 133 -9.98 -21.35 -9.19
C ARG A 133 -10.96 -21.72 -10.29
N SER A 134 -12.02 -22.41 -9.89
CA SER A 134 -13.11 -22.74 -10.80
C SER A 134 -13.95 -21.50 -11.08
N PHE A 135 -14.39 -21.34 -12.32
CA PHE A 135 -15.40 -20.38 -12.69
C PHE A 135 -16.81 -20.96 -12.46
N VAL A 136 -17.81 -20.10 -12.21
CA VAL A 136 -19.24 -20.50 -12.08
C VAL A 136 -19.73 -21.11 -13.39
N ASP A 137 -19.39 -20.46 -14.50
CA ASP A 137 -19.66 -20.87 -15.88
C ASP A 137 -18.35 -20.91 -16.68
N LYS A 138 -18.41 -20.79 -18.01
CA LYS A 138 -17.22 -20.56 -18.83
C LYS A 138 -16.57 -19.20 -18.54
N PRO A 139 -15.23 -19.08 -18.61
CA PRO A 139 -14.54 -17.81 -18.48
C PRO A 139 -15.04 -16.82 -19.54
N LEU A 140 -15.04 -15.55 -19.16
CA LEU A 140 -15.38 -14.45 -20.05
C LEU A 140 -14.35 -14.30 -21.16
N SER A 141 -13.07 -14.45 -20.82
CA SER A 141 -11.97 -14.39 -21.77
C SER A 141 -10.85 -15.31 -21.33
N VAL A 142 -10.19 -15.94 -22.29
CA VAL A 142 -8.98 -16.70 -22.07
C VAL A 142 -7.99 -16.39 -23.19
N THR A 143 -6.77 -16.06 -22.80
CA THR A 143 -5.62 -15.94 -23.69
C THR A 143 -4.59 -16.96 -23.27
N ALA A 144 -3.99 -17.62 -24.25
CA ALA A 144 -2.87 -18.50 -24.03
C ALA A 144 -1.83 -18.31 -25.13
N SER A 145 -0.58 -18.49 -24.75
CA SER A 145 0.57 -18.45 -25.65
C SER A 145 1.53 -19.56 -25.26
N VAL A 146 2.29 -20.04 -26.24
CA VAL A 146 3.23 -21.13 -26.03
C VAL A 146 4.64 -20.61 -26.33
N GLU A 147 5.55 -20.86 -25.40
CA GLU A 147 6.99 -20.75 -25.61
C GLU A 147 7.52 -22.16 -25.92
N ILE A 148 8.27 -22.30 -27.01
CA ILE A 148 8.81 -23.57 -27.49
C ILE A 148 10.29 -23.35 -27.82
N ASP A 149 11.18 -24.06 -27.12
CA ASP A 149 12.60 -23.98 -27.39
C ASP A 149 12.96 -24.79 -28.65
N ASN A 150 13.84 -24.25 -29.50
CA ASN A 150 14.37 -24.90 -30.71
C ASN A 150 13.30 -25.34 -31.74
N LEU A 151 12.21 -24.59 -31.90
CA LEU A 151 11.16 -24.93 -32.87
C LEU A 151 11.54 -24.59 -34.32
N THR A 152 11.72 -25.62 -35.15
CA THR A 152 12.00 -25.46 -36.59
C THR A 152 10.76 -25.55 -37.47
N ASN A 153 9.75 -26.37 -37.13
CA ASN A 153 8.45 -26.39 -37.82
C ASN A 153 7.40 -27.31 -37.12
N ALA A 154 6.59 -26.79 -36.20
CA ALA A 154 5.46 -27.56 -35.63
C ALA A 154 4.18 -26.70 -35.52
N PRO A 155 3.16 -26.92 -36.36
CA PRO A 155 1.86 -26.26 -36.20
C PRO A 155 1.20 -26.76 -34.91
N PHE A 156 0.86 -25.82 -34.02
CA PHE A 156 0.12 -26.08 -32.79
C PHE A 156 -1.22 -25.35 -32.79
N ALA A 157 -2.18 -25.92 -32.09
CA ALA A 157 -3.48 -25.32 -31.83
C ALA A 157 -3.67 -25.17 -30.32
N ILE A 158 -4.27 -24.07 -29.92
CA ILE A 158 -4.71 -23.84 -28.54
C ILE A 158 -6.25 -23.90 -28.55
N SER A 159 -6.82 -24.70 -27.67
CA SER A 159 -8.27 -24.88 -27.57
C SER A 159 -8.74 -24.82 -26.12
N LEU A 160 -9.95 -24.30 -25.93
CA LEU A 160 -10.67 -24.30 -24.65
C LEU A 160 -11.60 -25.51 -24.64
N TYR A 161 -11.30 -26.49 -23.81
CA TYR A 161 -12.00 -27.77 -23.83
C TYR A 161 -13.10 -27.88 -22.76
N ALA A 162 -12.91 -27.22 -21.60
CA ALA A 162 -13.85 -27.22 -20.48
C ALA A 162 -13.87 -25.84 -19.80
N PRO A 163 -14.88 -25.52 -18.96
CA PRO A 163 -14.99 -24.22 -18.29
C PRO A 163 -13.70 -23.82 -17.53
N ASN A 164 -12.91 -24.80 -17.09
CA ASN A 164 -11.74 -24.54 -16.26
C ASN A 164 -10.42 -25.08 -16.85
N THR A 165 -10.39 -25.37 -18.16
CA THR A 165 -9.23 -26.06 -18.76
C THR A 165 -8.84 -25.46 -20.11
N ILE A 166 -7.55 -25.13 -20.24
CA ILE A 166 -6.92 -24.84 -21.53
C ILE A 166 -6.17 -26.09 -21.97
N SER A 167 -6.40 -26.51 -23.21
CA SER A 167 -5.65 -27.59 -23.85
C SER A 167 -4.84 -27.06 -25.02
N VAL A 168 -3.58 -27.47 -25.11
CA VAL A 168 -2.74 -27.28 -26.29
C VAL A 168 -2.62 -28.62 -26.98
N VAL A 169 -2.89 -28.63 -28.28
CA VAL A 169 -2.81 -29.82 -29.13
C VAL A 169 -1.89 -29.50 -30.30
N PHE A 170 -0.88 -30.33 -30.50
CA PHE A 170 -0.01 -30.24 -31.67
C PHE A 170 -0.68 -30.96 -32.85
N SER A 171 -0.84 -30.27 -33.98
CA SER A 171 -1.55 -30.81 -35.13
C SER A 171 -0.56 -31.39 -36.14
N GLY A 172 -0.25 -32.68 -35.99
CA GLY A 172 0.56 -33.45 -36.95
C GLY A 172 1.70 -34.22 -36.29
N PRO A 173 2.37 -35.13 -37.02
CA PRO A 173 3.62 -35.71 -36.53
C PRO A 173 4.60 -34.57 -36.28
N ILE A 174 5.17 -34.51 -35.08
CA ILE A 174 6.24 -33.56 -34.81
C ILE A 174 7.48 -34.10 -35.53
N VAL A 175 7.68 -33.69 -36.78
CA VAL A 175 8.80 -34.15 -37.62
C VAL A 175 9.96 -33.18 -37.42
N GLY A 176 11.11 -33.69 -37.00
CA GLY A 176 12.30 -32.87 -36.78
C GLY A 176 12.26 -32.08 -35.46
N LEU A 177 11.65 -32.63 -34.39
CA LEU A 177 12.15 -32.27 -33.06
C LEU A 177 13.66 -32.50 -33.14
N PRO A 178 14.51 -31.48 -32.92
CA PRO A 178 15.87 -31.81 -32.60
C PRO A 178 15.82 -32.72 -31.37
N ASP A 179 16.78 -33.63 -31.22
CA ASP A 179 16.96 -34.43 -29.99
C ASP A 179 17.17 -33.56 -28.73
N THR A 180 17.05 -32.22 -28.87
CA THR A 180 17.27 -31.12 -27.94
C THR A 180 16.04 -30.24 -27.73
N LEU A 181 14.81 -30.71 -28.01
CA LEU A 181 13.61 -29.96 -27.62
C LEU A 181 13.44 -30.07 -26.11
N GLU A 182 14.01 -29.08 -25.42
CA GLU A 182 14.21 -29.11 -23.98
C GLU A 182 12.95 -28.74 -23.21
N LYS A 183 12.10 -27.87 -23.78
CA LYS A 183 11.00 -27.28 -23.03
C LYS A 183 9.86 -26.75 -23.89
N ILE A 184 8.63 -26.98 -23.41
CA ILE A 184 7.43 -26.27 -23.86
C ILE A 184 6.74 -25.67 -22.65
N VAL A 185 6.55 -24.35 -22.66
CA VAL A 185 5.87 -23.61 -21.59
C VAL A 185 4.60 -23.00 -22.13
N LEU A 186 3.48 -23.32 -21.49
CA LEU A 186 2.20 -22.69 -21.76
C LEU A 186 1.99 -21.55 -20.78
N HIS A 187 1.91 -20.33 -21.29
CA HIS A 187 1.50 -19.13 -20.56
C HIS A 187 0.02 -18.89 -20.80
N TRP A 188 -0.68 -18.47 -19.75
CA TRP A 188 -2.12 -18.29 -19.84
C TRP A 188 -2.61 -17.18 -18.93
N MET A 189 -3.75 -16.62 -19.32
CA MET A 189 -4.54 -15.68 -18.55
C MET A 189 -6.02 -15.97 -18.80
N ALA A 190 -6.82 -16.05 -17.74
CA ALA A 190 -8.25 -16.28 -17.80
C ALA A 190 -9.00 -15.33 -16.89
N ILE A 191 -10.13 -14.79 -17.38
CA ILE A 191 -10.96 -13.83 -16.65
C ILE A 191 -12.39 -14.37 -16.61
N GLY A 192 -13.05 -14.31 -15.45
CA GLY A 192 -14.43 -14.80 -15.28
C GLY A 192 -14.96 -14.62 -13.87
N ILE A 193 -16.12 -15.19 -13.56
CA ILE A 193 -16.73 -15.15 -12.22
C ILE A 193 -16.30 -16.38 -11.43
N GLU A 194 -15.62 -16.18 -10.30
CA GLU A 194 -15.16 -17.27 -9.42
C GLU A 194 -16.35 -18.01 -8.80
N ASN A 195 -16.32 -19.34 -8.88
CA ASN A 195 -17.21 -20.19 -8.12
C ASN A 195 -16.72 -20.28 -6.68
N LYS A 196 -17.11 -19.32 -5.84
CA LYS A 196 -16.81 -19.36 -4.41
C LYS A 196 -17.67 -20.46 -3.77
N PRO A 197 -17.10 -21.41 -3.02
CA PRO A 197 -17.92 -22.30 -2.19
C PRO A 197 -18.81 -21.44 -1.29
N PRO A 198 -20.07 -21.83 -1.02
CA PRO A 198 -20.96 -21.06 -0.19
C PRO A 198 -20.23 -20.76 1.13
N THR A 199 -20.02 -19.47 1.41
CA THR A 199 -19.56 -19.07 2.73
C THR A 199 -20.67 -19.45 3.67
N ASN A 200 -20.48 -20.54 4.43
CA ASN A 200 -21.37 -20.83 5.53
C ASN A 200 -21.38 -19.57 6.39
N PRO A 201 -22.54 -18.92 6.64
CA PRO A 201 -22.58 -17.78 7.53
C PRO A 201 -22.24 -18.33 8.92
N SER A 202 -20.96 -18.33 9.31
CA SER A 202 -20.56 -18.65 10.66
C SER A 202 -21.13 -17.55 11.55
N SER A 203 -22.17 -17.95 12.27
CA SER A 203 -22.80 -17.34 13.45
C SER A 203 -22.24 -15.99 13.84
N GLY A 204 -23.10 -14.97 13.77
CA GLY A 204 -22.95 -13.83 14.66
C GLY A 204 -22.86 -14.31 16.10
N VAL A 205 -21.77 -13.92 16.75
CA VAL A 205 -21.66 -13.69 18.20
C VAL A 205 -20.91 -12.38 18.35
#